data_AF-A0A820M211-F1
#
_entry.id   AF-A0A820M211-F1
#
_cell.length_a   1.000
_cell.length_b   1.000
_cell.length_c   1.000
_cell.angle_alpha   90.00
_cell.angle_beta   90.00
_cell.angle_gamma   90.00
#
_symmetry.space_group_name_H-M   'P 1'
#
loop_
_entity.id
_entity.type
_entity.pdbx_description
1 polymer ?
#
loop_
_entity_poly.entity_id
_entity_poly.type
_entity_poly.pdbx_seq_one_letter_code
_entity_poly.pdbx_strand_id
1 'polypeptide(L)'
;MSESMMNVESTVIDGSFCQPLESTRLTRTSNWSPNETTIRSSKNIPCVTKSEQQLYKLYAQALADSEVTQDWSNWVEMMTINCQKCCSEAEISHPIAFRTGRQPQLSRNIRMLQVERDSWLLWNRARDTLNNTRQDLPEVIPGSSDRLIVEHHLLNNPQLRMAKAVQGWLQTIKLDERYQTDLKMAMTKLEPKRIYWEKTCHFLKSSYNANIPNPYITCLDFDAAHKQKRRLCDTDEQEENDLLQIVFSLLRVGEYSKAKNICKSTGYHWLAALLSANELYHDENYYCSEVNDIVYPVEGNQKRIQWIESMYELSMD
;
A
#
# COMPACT_ATOMS: atom_id res chain seq x y z
N MET A 1 36.32 32.94 25.36
CA MET A 1 37.41 31.93 25.38
C MET A 1 37.21 31.06 26.60
N SER A 2 36.68 29.85 26.41
CA SER A 2 36.88 28.69 27.29
C SER A 2 35.98 27.57 26.79
N GLU A 3 36.62 26.59 26.17
CA GLU A 3 36.10 25.28 25.83
C GLU A 3 35.55 24.58 27.08
N SER A 4 34.41 23.90 26.95
CA SER A 4 34.12 22.75 27.81
C SER A 4 33.60 21.61 26.93
N MET A 5 34.51 20.69 26.64
CA MET A 5 34.22 19.36 26.11
C MET A 5 33.28 18.63 27.08
N MET A 6 32.15 18.14 26.58
CA MET A 6 31.47 17.00 27.18
C MET A 6 31.55 15.84 26.18
N ASN A 7 32.34 14.85 26.59
CA ASN A 7 32.47 13.54 25.97
C ASN A 7 31.10 12.86 25.93
N VAL A 8 30.63 12.53 24.73
CA VAL A 8 29.59 11.52 24.55
C VAL A 8 30.31 10.21 24.25
N GLU A 9 30.26 9.31 25.22
CA GLU A 9 30.79 7.95 25.11
C GLU A 9 30.15 7.23 23.92
N SER A 10 31.00 6.80 22.99
CA SER A 10 30.64 5.92 21.90
C SER A 10 30.35 4.52 22.46
N THR A 11 29.09 4.18 22.63
CA THR A 11 28.67 2.78 22.80
C THR A 11 28.86 2.07 21.46
N VAL A 12 30.03 1.43 21.35
CA VAL A 12 30.32 0.38 20.37
C VAL A 12 29.31 -0.75 20.62
N ILE A 13 28.31 -0.85 19.74
CA ILE A 13 27.44 -2.03 19.71
C ILE A 13 28.23 -3.13 18.99
N ASP A 14 28.61 -4.12 19.79
CA ASP A 14 29.43 -5.26 19.43
C ASP A 14 28.80 -6.06 18.28
N GLY A 15 29.57 -6.23 17.21
CA GLY A 15 29.20 -6.88 15.97
C GLY A 15 29.29 -8.40 16.07
N SER A 16 28.45 -9.01 16.90
CA SER A 16 28.44 -10.47 17.07
C SER A 16 27.02 -11.05 17.04
N PHE A 17 26.42 -11.13 15.85
CA PHE A 17 25.32 -12.05 15.60
C PHE A 17 25.28 -12.55 14.15
N CYS A 18 26.41 -13.02 13.62
CA CYS A 18 26.44 -13.94 12.49
C CYS A 18 27.67 -14.83 12.64
N GLN A 19 27.52 -15.98 13.29
CA GLN A 19 28.47 -17.07 13.07
C GLN A 19 28.17 -17.70 11.69
N PRO A 20 29.18 -17.90 10.84
CA PRO A 20 29.00 -18.57 9.57
C PRO A 20 28.75 -20.05 9.83
N LEU A 21 27.57 -20.54 9.48
CA LEU A 21 27.31 -21.98 9.43
C LEU A 21 28.29 -22.60 8.42
N GLU A 22 29.06 -23.54 8.94
CA GLU A 22 30.15 -24.21 8.26
C GLU A 22 29.73 -24.81 6.91
N SER A 23 30.69 -24.71 5.99
CA SER A 23 30.72 -25.34 4.68
C SER A 23 30.55 -26.86 4.77
N THR A 24 29.32 -27.35 4.67
CA THR A 24 29.11 -28.73 4.24
C THR A 24 29.27 -28.78 2.72
N ARG A 25 30.51 -29.09 2.28
CA ARG A 25 30.82 -29.49 0.90
C ARG A 25 29.85 -30.58 0.45
N LEU A 26 28.84 -30.22 -0.34
CA LEU A 26 28.18 -31.18 -1.22
C LEU A 26 29.07 -31.31 -2.45
N THR A 27 29.91 -32.36 -2.43
CA THR A 27 30.69 -32.79 -3.56
C THR A 27 29.80 -33.03 -4.77
N ARG A 28 30.10 -32.28 -5.82
CA ARG A 28 29.66 -32.46 -7.19
C ARG A 28 29.91 -33.91 -7.63
N THR A 29 28.86 -34.70 -7.79
CA THR A 29 28.85 -35.81 -8.76
C THR A 29 27.77 -35.51 -9.77
N SER A 30 28.18 -34.82 -10.83
CA SER A 30 27.46 -34.69 -12.09
C SER A 30 27.31 -36.09 -12.70
N ASN A 31 26.08 -36.59 -12.76
CA ASN A 31 25.67 -37.60 -13.73
C ASN A 31 24.29 -37.19 -14.25
N TRP A 32 24.24 -36.08 -14.97
CA TRP A 32 23.06 -35.73 -15.76
C TRP A 32 23.37 -36.13 -17.20
N SER A 33 22.79 -37.24 -17.64
CA SER A 33 22.77 -37.68 -19.04
C SER A 33 21.42 -37.25 -19.64
N PRO A 34 21.38 -36.67 -20.86
CA PRO A 34 20.14 -36.10 -21.41
C PRO A 34 19.06 -37.12 -21.81
N ASN A 35 19.28 -38.43 -21.64
CA ASN A 35 18.49 -39.46 -22.34
C ASN A 35 17.69 -40.43 -21.46
N GLU A 36 17.47 -40.16 -20.17
CA GLU A 36 16.62 -41.04 -19.34
C GLU A 36 15.32 -40.38 -18.89
N THR A 37 14.45 -40.10 -19.85
CA THR A 37 13.02 -39.87 -19.61
C THR A 37 12.33 -41.21 -19.32
N THR A 38 12.59 -41.80 -18.15
CA THR A 38 11.74 -42.88 -17.64
C THR A 38 11.06 -42.39 -16.37
N ILE A 39 9.79 -42.00 -16.52
CA ILE A 39 8.88 -41.68 -15.42
C ILE A 39 8.79 -42.93 -14.53
N ARG A 40 9.59 -42.99 -13.47
CA ARG A 40 9.36 -43.96 -12.39
C ARG A 40 8.07 -43.55 -11.70
N SER A 41 7.06 -44.41 -11.85
CA SER A 41 5.76 -44.28 -11.21
C SER A 41 5.89 -44.43 -9.69
N SER A 42 6.28 -43.35 -9.01
CA SER A 42 6.08 -43.27 -7.57
C SER A 42 4.57 -43.08 -7.34
N LYS A 43 3.94 -44.12 -6.79
CA LYS A 43 2.48 -44.23 -6.60
C LYS A 43 1.89 -43.29 -5.53
N ASN A 44 2.56 -42.21 -5.15
CA ASN A 44 2.03 -41.20 -4.23
C ASN A 44 2.56 -39.80 -4.57
N ILE A 45 2.50 -39.42 -5.85
CA ILE A 45 2.58 -38.00 -6.20
C ILE A 45 1.16 -37.45 -6.02
N PRO A 46 0.92 -36.48 -5.12
CA PRO A 46 -0.40 -35.88 -5.00
C PRO A 46 -0.80 -35.36 -6.37
N CYS A 47 -1.97 -35.80 -6.83
CA CYS A 47 -2.64 -35.40 -8.06
C CYS A 47 -2.29 -33.96 -8.45
N VAL A 48 -1.33 -33.81 -9.37
CA VAL A 48 -0.96 -32.52 -9.95
C VAL A 48 -2.16 -32.08 -10.78
N THR A 49 -2.79 -31.00 -10.36
CA THR A 49 -3.94 -30.42 -11.05
C THR A 49 -3.53 -29.98 -12.46
N LYS A 50 -4.43 -30.05 -13.46
CA LYS A 50 -4.14 -29.64 -14.84
C LYS A 50 -3.51 -28.24 -14.93
N SER A 51 -3.88 -27.34 -14.00
CA SER A 51 -3.33 -25.99 -13.84
C SER A 51 -1.84 -25.98 -13.44
N GLU A 52 -1.41 -26.86 -12.52
CA GLU A 52 0.01 -26.96 -12.13
C GLU A 52 0.86 -27.49 -13.30
N GLN A 53 0.37 -28.49 -14.04
CA GLN A 53 1.07 -28.97 -15.24
C GLN A 53 1.17 -27.90 -16.33
N GLN A 54 0.18 -27.00 -16.40
CA GLN A 54 0.16 -25.89 -17.34
C GLN A 54 1.16 -24.81 -16.94
N LEU A 55 1.28 -24.48 -15.64
CA LEU A 55 2.35 -23.63 -15.11
C LEU A 55 3.74 -24.18 -15.41
N TYR A 56 3.99 -25.46 -15.15
CA TYR A 56 5.29 -26.07 -15.45
C TYR A 56 5.59 -26.08 -16.96
N LYS A 57 4.58 -26.30 -17.81
CA LYS A 57 4.75 -26.21 -19.28
C LYS A 57 5.02 -24.79 -19.73
N LEU A 58 4.31 -23.80 -19.19
CA LEU A 58 4.54 -22.38 -19.49
C LEU A 58 5.90 -21.92 -18.96
N TYR A 59 6.33 -22.41 -17.80
CA TYR A 59 7.66 -22.15 -17.24
C TYR A 59 8.77 -22.74 -18.13
N ALA A 60 8.61 -23.99 -18.57
CA ALA A 60 9.53 -24.64 -19.49
C ALA A 60 9.55 -23.96 -20.88
N GLN A 61 8.40 -23.51 -21.37
CA GLN A 61 8.29 -22.77 -22.62
C GLN A 61 8.94 -21.38 -22.51
N ALA A 62 8.69 -20.65 -21.44
CA ALA A 62 9.32 -19.38 -21.14
C ALA A 62 10.85 -19.49 -21.00
N LEU A 63 11.34 -20.58 -20.42
CA LEU A 63 12.78 -20.88 -20.35
C LEU A 63 13.36 -21.18 -21.74
N ALA A 64 12.67 -22.00 -22.54
CA ALA A 64 13.09 -22.32 -23.91
C ALA A 64 13.11 -21.06 -24.82
N ASP A 65 12.15 -20.15 -24.65
CA ASP A 65 12.10 -18.88 -25.36
C ASP A 65 13.18 -17.88 -24.85
N SER A 66 13.60 -18.00 -23.58
CA SER A 66 14.67 -17.17 -23.00
C SER A 66 16.09 -17.60 -23.40
N GLU A 67 16.31 -18.89 -23.72
CA GLU A 67 17.61 -19.31 -24.29
C GLU A 67 17.88 -18.64 -25.66
N VAL A 68 16.83 -18.18 -26.33
CA VAL A 68 16.89 -17.44 -27.61
C VAL A 68 17.06 -15.93 -27.40
N THR A 69 16.62 -15.40 -26.26
CA THR A 69 16.67 -13.97 -25.93
C THR A 69 17.42 -13.79 -24.61
N GLN A 70 18.72 -13.49 -24.70
CA GLN A 70 19.66 -13.30 -23.58
C GLN A 70 19.31 -12.15 -22.60
N ASP A 71 18.06 -11.72 -22.58
CA ASP A 71 17.52 -10.63 -21.77
C ASP A 71 16.63 -11.18 -20.66
N TRP A 72 17.25 -11.35 -19.49
CA TRP A 72 16.60 -11.72 -18.24
C TRP A 72 15.44 -10.78 -17.85
N SER A 73 15.40 -9.56 -18.40
CA SER A 73 14.33 -8.59 -18.15
C SER A 73 12.99 -9.10 -18.69
N ASN A 74 12.96 -9.62 -19.92
CA ASN A 74 11.73 -10.17 -20.51
C ASN A 74 11.19 -11.36 -19.71
N TRP A 75 12.08 -12.10 -19.05
CA TRP A 75 11.71 -13.28 -18.27
C TRP A 75 10.93 -12.93 -16.99
N VAL A 76 11.35 -11.91 -16.23
CA VAL A 76 10.65 -11.49 -14.99
C VAL A 76 9.24 -10.97 -15.29
N GLU A 77 9.08 -10.21 -16.37
CA GLU A 77 7.78 -9.70 -16.80
C GLU A 77 6.86 -10.83 -17.26
N MET A 78 7.38 -11.74 -18.07
CA MET A 78 6.66 -12.93 -18.53
C MET A 78 6.22 -13.82 -17.37
N MET A 79 7.08 -14.06 -16.36
CA MET A 79 6.71 -14.82 -15.17
C MET A 79 5.62 -14.13 -14.36
N THR A 80 5.69 -12.81 -14.20
CA THR A 80 4.65 -12.03 -13.53
C THR A 80 3.30 -12.20 -14.23
N ILE A 81 3.25 -12.06 -15.55
CA ILE A 81 2.03 -12.20 -16.37
C ILE A 81 1.47 -13.62 -16.29
N ASN A 82 2.32 -14.64 -16.40
CA ASN A 82 1.88 -16.03 -16.40
C ASN A 82 1.38 -16.47 -15.01
N CYS A 83 2.08 -16.10 -13.94
CA CYS A 83 1.61 -16.35 -12.58
C CYS A 83 0.27 -15.64 -12.30
N GLN A 84 0.07 -14.41 -12.80
CA GLN A 84 -1.21 -13.71 -12.71
C GLN A 84 -2.34 -14.48 -13.41
N LYS A 85 -2.13 -14.92 -14.65
CA LYS A 85 -3.13 -15.70 -15.41
C LYS A 85 -3.51 -16.98 -14.68
N CYS A 86 -2.52 -17.73 -14.19
CA CYS A 86 -2.77 -18.99 -13.49
C CYS A 86 -3.45 -18.79 -12.13
N CYS A 87 -3.16 -17.68 -11.42
CA CYS A 87 -3.90 -17.30 -10.22
C CYS A 87 -5.37 -17.05 -10.53
N SER A 88 -5.66 -16.23 -11.55
CA SER A 88 -7.04 -15.89 -11.93
C SER A 88 -7.83 -17.12 -12.41
N GLU A 89 -7.23 -18.00 -13.21
CA GLU A 89 -7.86 -19.26 -13.61
C GLU A 89 -8.15 -20.18 -12.42
N ALA A 90 -7.22 -20.27 -11.45
CA ALA A 90 -7.39 -21.07 -10.26
C ALA A 90 -8.50 -20.51 -9.34
N GLU A 91 -8.60 -19.18 -9.23
CA GLU A 91 -9.67 -18.50 -8.47
C GLU A 91 -11.06 -18.71 -9.08
N ILE A 92 -11.19 -18.67 -10.42
CA ILE A 92 -12.45 -18.99 -11.12
C ILE A 92 -12.86 -20.45 -10.88
N SER A 93 -11.88 -21.37 -10.79
CA SER A 93 -12.15 -22.79 -10.54
C SER A 93 -12.52 -23.11 -9.08
N HIS A 94 -12.23 -22.19 -8.15
CA HIS A 94 -12.35 -22.40 -6.71
C HIS A 94 -13.80 -22.61 -6.20
N PRO A 95 -14.82 -21.85 -6.66
CA PRO A 95 -16.23 -22.09 -6.28
C PRO A 95 -16.77 -23.43 -6.81
N ILE A 96 -16.25 -23.92 -7.94
CA ILE A 96 -16.62 -25.20 -8.54
C ILE A 96 -16.04 -26.35 -7.71
N ALA A 97 -14.79 -26.19 -7.26
CA ALA A 97 -14.16 -27.11 -6.32
C ALA A 97 -14.84 -27.11 -4.93
N PHE A 98 -15.46 -25.99 -4.53
CA PHE A 98 -16.27 -25.90 -3.31
C PHE A 98 -17.36 -26.99 -3.24
N ARG A 99 -17.93 -27.34 -4.40
CA ARG A 99 -19.00 -28.35 -4.54
C ARG A 99 -18.51 -29.81 -4.59
N THR A 100 -17.20 -30.05 -4.71
CA THR A 100 -16.63 -31.40 -4.98
C THR A 100 -15.75 -31.96 -3.85
N GLY A 101 -15.68 -31.29 -2.69
CA GLY A 101 -15.00 -31.80 -1.50
C GLY A 101 -13.46 -31.74 -1.50
N ARG A 102 -12.83 -31.16 -2.54
CA ARG A 102 -11.36 -31.03 -2.66
C ARG A 102 -10.80 -29.73 -2.03
N GLN A 103 -11.38 -29.27 -0.91
CA GLN A 103 -11.15 -27.92 -0.37
C GLN A 103 -9.70 -27.59 0.03
N PRO A 104 -9.01 -28.40 0.87
CA PRO A 104 -7.81 -27.91 1.55
C PRO A 104 -6.61 -27.83 0.61
N GLN A 105 -6.48 -28.79 -0.32
CA GLN A 105 -5.34 -28.83 -1.24
C GLN A 105 -5.44 -27.75 -2.31
N LEU A 106 -6.63 -27.51 -2.88
CA LEU A 106 -6.80 -26.46 -3.88
C LEU A 106 -6.61 -25.06 -3.27
N SER A 107 -7.14 -24.82 -2.07
CA SER A 107 -6.96 -23.55 -1.36
C SER A 107 -5.47 -23.28 -1.05
N ARG A 108 -4.73 -24.34 -0.68
CA ARG A 108 -3.28 -24.26 -0.48
C ARG A 108 -2.54 -23.95 -1.77
N ASN A 109 -2.88 -24.61 -2.87
CA ASN A 109 -2.25 -24.40 -4.17
C ASN A 109 -2.51 -22.98 -4.69
N ILE A 110 -3.75 -22.48 -4.60
CA ILE A 110 -4.09 -21.09 -4.95
C ILE A 110 -3.24 -20.10 -4.13
N ARG A 111 -3.12 -20.32 -2.83
CA ARG A 111 -2.29 -19.47 -1.97
C ARG A 111 -0.81 -19.50 -2.37
N MET A 112 -0.26 -20.66 -2.74
CA MET A 112 1.13 -20.74 -3.20
C MET A 112 1.33 -19.96 -4.51
N LEU A 113 0.39 -20.08 -5.46
CA LEU A 113 0.44 -19.32 -6.71
C LEU A 113 0.34 -17.81 -6.48
N GLN A 114 -0.51 -17.38 -5.54
CA GLN A 114 -0.62 -15.97 -5.15
C GLN A 114 0.71 -15.46 -4.58
N VAL A 115 1.36 -16.23 -3.70
CA VAL A 115 2.68 -15.87 -3.15
C VAL A 115 3.75 -15.79 -4.23
N GLU A 116 3.76 -16.73 -5.19
CA GLU A 116 4.71 -16.70 -6.31
C GLU A 116 4.48 -15.48 -7.20
N ARG A 117 3.23 -15.22 -7.61
CA ARG A 117 2.83 -14.02 -8.36
C ARG A 117 3.29 -12.75 -7.66
N ASP A 118 2.99 -12.65 -6.37
CA ASP A 118 3.32 -11.48 -5.55
C ASP A 118 4.83 -11.30 -5.46
N SER A 119 5.59 -12.40 -5.33
CA SER A 119 7.06 -12.37 -5.33
C SER A 119 7.61 -11.88 -6.67
N TRP A 120 7.08 -12.36 -7.79
CA TRP A 120 7.50 -11.91 -9.13
C TRP A 120 7.20 -10.43 -9.37
N LEU A 121 6.04 -9.95 -8.91
CA LEU A 121 5.68 -8.54 -9.00
C LEU A 121 6.67 -7.65 -8.23
N LEU A 122 7.15 -8.09 -7.06
CA LEU A 122 8.18 -7.38 -6.31
C LEU A 122 9.49 -7.30 -7.10
N TRP A 123 9.94 -8.43 -7.64
CA TRP A 123 11.15 -8.50 -8.46
C TRP A 123 11.07 -7.58 -9.68
N ASN A 124 9.93 -7.56 -10.37
CA ASN A 124 9.70 -6.69 -11.51
C ASN A 124 9.85 -5.21 -11.14
N ARG A 125 9.25 -4.79 -10.02
CA ARG A 125 9.36 -3.41 -9.52
C ARG A 125 10.76 -3.03 -9.05
N ALA A 126 11.43 -3.94 -8.36
CA ALA A 126 12.80 -3.72 -7.89
C ALA A 126 13.74 -3.54 -9.10
N ARG A 127 13.56 -4.34 -10.15
CA ARG A 127 14.27 -4.18 -11.42
C ARG A 127 13.99 -2.83 -12.06
N ASP A 128 12.72 -2.45 -12.25
CA ASP A 128 12.38 -1.17 -12.89
C ASP A 128 12.98 0.02 -12.13
N THR A 129 13.07 -0.10 -10.80
CA THR A 129 13.70 0.89 -9.92
C THR A 129 15.21 0.97 -10.12
N LEU A 130 15.89 -0.17 -10.32
CA LEU A 130 17.33 -0.22 -10.59
C LEU A 130 17.67 0.32 -11.98
N ASN A 131 16.84 -0.01 -12.98
CA ASN A 131 17.06 0.34 -14.38
C ASN A 131 16.72 1.81 -14.68
N ASN A 132 15.69 2.37 -14.04
CA ASN A 132 15.39 3.79 -14.16
C ASN A 132 16.46 4.60 -13.43
N THR A 133 17.47 5.06 -14.15
CA THR A 133 18.47 6.00 -13.63
C THR A 133 18.27 7.36 -14.28
N ARG A 134 18.05 8.37 -13.43
CA ARG A 134 17.92 9.81 -13.73
C ARG A 134 16.82 10.21 -14.71
N GLN A 135 15.79 10.82 -14.14
CA GLN A 135 14.99 11.82 -14.84
C GLN A 135 15.69 13.17 -14.67
N ASP A 136 15.71 13.99 -15.72
CA ASP A 136 16.21 15.37 -15.66
C ASP A 136 15.20 16.22 -14.85
N LEU A 137 15.34 16.19 -13.53
CA LEU A 137 14.60 17.08 -12.65
C LEU A 137 15.26 18.47 -12.63
N PRO A 138 14.47 19.54 -12.43
CA PRO A 138 15.00 20.86 -12.16
C PRO A 138 16.00 20.84 -11.00
N GLU A 139 17.01 21.71 -11.06
CA GLU A 139 17.99 21.85 -10.00
C GLU A 139 17.33 22.38 -8.72
N VAL A 140 17.71 21.80 -7.57
CA VAL A 140 17.20 22.22 -6.27
C VAL A 140 17.95 23.47 -5.81
N ILE A 141 17.29 24.62 -5.88
CA ILE A 141 17.78 25.91 -5.38
C ILE A 141 17.19 26.26 -4.00
N PRO A 142 17.84 27.11 -3.19
CA PRO A 142 17.25 27.63 -1.96
C PRO A 142 15.87 28.26 -2.20
N GLY A 143 14.88 27.88 -1.40
CA GLY A 143 13.48 28.27 -1.61
C GLY A 143 12.69 27.33 -2.51
N SER A 144 13.31 26.23 -2.97
CA SER A 144 12.59 25.20 -3.72
C SER A 144 11.46 24.58 -2.93
N SER A 145 10.41 24.16 -3.65
CA SER A 145 9.29 23.47 -3.03
C SER A 145 9.68 22.11 -2.42
N ASP A 146 9.05 21.75 -1.29
CA ASP A 146 9.30 20.49 -0.57
C ASP A 146 9.14 19.28 -1.49
N ARG A 147 8.16 19.31 -2.39
CA ARG A 147 7.92 18.23 -3.35
C ARG A 147 9.15 17.96 -4.22
N LEU A 148 9.75 19.00 -4.80
CA LEU A 148 10.92 18.85 -5.64
C LEU A 148 12.15 18.39 -4.85
N ILE A 149 12.32 18.90 -3.63
CA ILE A 149 13.37 18.45 -2.72
C ILE A 149 13.24 16.95 -2.45
N VAL A 150 12.03 16.48 -2.11
CA VAL A 150 11.76 15.06 -1.84
C VAL A 150 11.94 14.20 -3.08
N GLU A 151 11.46 14.63 -4.24
CA GLU A 151 11.63 13.91 -5.51
C GLU A 151 13.11 13.79 -5.88
N HIS A 152 13.88 14.86 -5.74
CA HIS A 152 15.32 14.85 -5.98
C HIS A 152 16.06 13.90 -5.01
N HIS A 153 15.74 13.95 -3.71
CA HIS A 153 16.29 13.01 -2.74
C HIS A 153 15.92 11.55 -3.03
N LEU A 154 14.69 11.30 -3.46
CA LEU A 154 14.23 9.97 -3.86
C LEU A 154 15.03 9.47 -5.07
N LEU A 155 15.21 10.28 -6.12
CA LEU A 155 15.99 9.87 -7.30
C LEU A 155 17.46 9.57 -6.97
N ASN A 156 18.08 10.38 -6.11
CA ASN A 156 19.50 10.24 -5.77
C ASN A 156 19.79 9.09 -4.81
N ASN A 157 18.82 8.65 -4.00
CA ASN A 157 19.03 7.61 -3.01
C ASN A 157 18.42 6.26 -3.45
N PRO A 158 19.22 5.27 -3.87
CA PRO A 158 18.71 3.98 -4.33
C PRO A 158 17.94 3.21 -3.24
N GLN A 159 18.31 3.34 -1.96
CA GLN A 159 17.62 2.67 -0.86
C GLN A 159 16.20 3.21 -0.69
N LEU A 160 16.00 4.53 -0.80
CA LEU A 160 14.67 5.14 -0.72
C LEU A 160 13.79 4.72 -1.90
N ARG A 161 14.36 4.60 -3.11
CA ARG A 161 13.60 4.10 -4.26
C ARG A 161 13.18 2.65 -4.08
N MET A 162 14.07 1.80 -3.57
CA MET A 162 13.73 0.41 -3.23
C MET A 162 12.63 0.36 -2.15
N ALA A 163 12.72 1.16 -1.09
CA ALA A 163 11.69 1.25 -0.07
C ALA A 163 10.33 1.70 -0.66
N LYS A 164 10.35 2.66 -1.59
CA LYS A 164 9.14 3.11 -2.30
C LYS A 164 8.55 2.03 -3.21
N ALA A 165 9.39 1.25 -3.89
CA ALA A 165 8.97 0.11 -4.70
C ALA A 165 8.32 -0.98 -3.83
N VAL A 166 8.89 -1.29 -2.67
CA VAL A 166 8.30 -2.21 -1.68
C VAL A 166 6.96 -1.67 -1.16
N GLN A 167 6.86 -0.38 -0.87
CA GLN A 167 5.60 0.24 -0.45
C GLN A 167 4.51 0.07 -1.53
N GLY A 168 4.82 0.41 -2.79
CA GLY A 168 3.87 0.25 -3.90
C GLY A 168 3.50 -1.21 -4.15
N TRP A 169 4.43 -2.14 -3.91
CA TRP A 169 4.18 -3.57 -3.93
C TRP A 169 3.19 -4.02 -2.85
N LEU A 170 3.40 -3.64 -1.60
CA LEU A 170 2.48 -3.93 -0.50
C LEU A 170 1.08 -3.36 -0.76
N GLN A 171 1.00 -2.15 -1.31
CA GLN A 171 -0.26 -1.50 -1.69
C GLN A 171 -1.00 -2.28 -2.77
N THR A 172 -0.27 -2.82 -3.75
CA THR A 172 -0.86 -3.61 -4.85
C THR A 172 -1.35 -4.97 -4.38
N ILE A 173 -0.60 -5.65 -3.52
CA ILE A 173 -1.06 -6.93 -2.94
C ILE A 173 -2.34 -6.72 -2.13
N LYS A 174 -2.38 -5.64 -1.35
CA LYS A 174 -3.55 -5.33 -0.53
C LYS A 174 -4.79 -5.02 -1.38
N LEU A 175 -4.60 -4.53 -2.60
CA LEU A 175 -5.63 -4.23 -3.61
C LEU A 175 -6.24 -5.45 -4.30
N ASP A 176 -6.03 -6.66 -3.79
CA ASP A 176 -6.59 -7.88 -4.36
C ASP A 176 -8.11 -7.76 -4.65
N GLU A 177 -8.59 -8.49 -5.65
CA GLU A 177 -9.93 -8.33 -6.23
C GLU A 177 -11.05 -8.49 -5.18
N ARG A 178 -10.83 -9.38 -4.21
CA ARG A 178 -11.72 -9.58 -3.06
C ARG A 178 -11.80 -8.33 -2.19
N TYR A 179 -10.65 -7.78 -1.81
CA TYR A 179 -10.58 -6.57 -1.00
C TYR A 179 -11.21 -5.38 -1.72
N GLN A 180 -11.00 -5.26 -3.04
CA GLN A 180 -11.64 -4.22 -3.84
C GLN A 180 -13.16 -4.36 -3.86
N THR A 181 -13.68 -5.59 -3.92
CA THR A 181 -15.12 -5.87 -3.91
C THR A 181 -15.73 -5.55 -2.55
N ASP A 182 -15.09 -6.00 -1.47
CA ASP A 182 -15.54 -5.75 -0.09
C ASP A 182 -15.55 -4.24 0.21
N LEU A 183 -14.50 -3.51 -0.21
CA LEU A 183 -14.46 -2.07 -0.06
C LEU A 183 -15.53 -1.36 -0.87
N LYS A 184 -15.75 -1.75 -2.13
CA LYS A 184 -16.84 -1.19 -2.94
C LYS A 184 -18.19 -1.40 -2.26
N MET A 185 -18.45 -2.61 -1.75
CA MET A 185 -19.69 -2.91 -1.04
C MET A 185 -19.82 -2.08 0.24
N ALA A 186 -18.76 -1.94 1.03
CA ALA A 186 -18.75 -1.10 2.22
C ALA A 186 -19.04 0.37 1.88
N MET A 187 -18.41 0.89 0.82
CA MET A 187 -18.64 2.26 0.33
C MET A 187 -20.09 2.49 -0.12
N THR A 188 -20.75 1.50 -0.74
CA THR A 188 -22.17 1.67 -1.14
C THR A 188 -23.14 1.80 0.02
N LYS A 189 -22.73 1.42 1.24
CA LYS A 189 -23.54 1.62 2.45
C LYS A 189 -23.45 3.05 2.98
N LEU A 190 -22.46 3.83 2.56
CA LEU A 190 -22.31 5.21 2.98
C LEU A 190 -23.31 6.09 2.23
N GLU A 191 -24.19 6.74 2.98
CA GLU A 191 -25.11 7.72 2.41
C GLU A 191 -24.39 9.05 2.18
N PRO A 192 -24.58 9.71 1.02
CA PRO A 192 -24.06 11.05 0.81
C PRO A 192 -24.81 12.04 1.70
N LYS A 193 -24.07 12.86 2.45
CA LYS A 193 -24.61 13.79 3.44
C LYS A 193 -24.01 15.18 3.26
N ARG A 194 -24.81 16.21 3.55
CA ARG A 194 -24.34 17.61 3.57
C ARG A 194 -23.66 17.97 4.88
N ILE A 195 -24.04 17.32 5.97
CA ILE A 195 -23.61 17.61 7.33
C ILE A 195 -23.29 16.27 8.01
N TYR A 196 -22.12 16.17 8.64
CA TYR A 196 -21.78 15.02 9.48
C TYR A 196 -22.50 15.09 10.83
N TRP A 197 -22.71 13.94 11.48
CA TRP A 197 -23.50 13.79 12.72
C TRP A 197 -24.91 14.42 12.61
N GLU A 198 -25.60 14.13 11.52
CA GLU A 198 -26.91 14.71 11.20
C GLU A 198 -27.95 14.45 12.29
N LYS A 199 -27.97 13.24 12.88
CA LYS A 199 -28.95 12.88 13.90
C LYS A 199 -28.67 13.61 15.21
N THR A 200 -27.41 13.68 15.62
CA THR A 200 -26.95 14.46 16.77
C THR A 200 -27.33 15.92 16.56
N CYS A 201 -27.02 16.51 15.41
CA CYS A 201 -27.42 17.88 15.06
C CYS A 201 -28.93 18.11 15.18
N HIS A 202 -29.75 17.17 14.69
CA HIS A 202 -31.21 17.24 14.83
C HIS A 202 -31.63 17.21 16.31
N PHE A 203 -31.07 16.30 17.12
CA PHE A 203 -31.33 16.26 18.56
C PHE A 203 -30.95 17.56 19.28
N LEU A 204 -29.82 18.19 18.91
CA LEU A 204 -29.42 19.48 19.49
C LEU A 204 -30.44 20.58 19.21
N LYS A 205 -30.92 20.66 17.96
CA LYS A 205 -31.95 21.65 17.56
C LYS A 205 -33.27 21.39 18.29
N SER A 206 -33.71 20.14 18.37
CA SER A 206 -34.95 19.77 19.06
C SER A 206 -34.86 20.05 20.56
N SER A 207 -33.76 19.66 21.21
CA SER A 207 -33.53 19.90 22.65
C SER A 207 -33.48 21.39 22.97
N TYR A 208 -32.80 22.20 22.15
CA TYR A 208 -32.75 23.64 22.31
C TYR A 208 -34.13 24.29 22.22
N ASN A 209 -34.93 23.90 21.21
CA ASN A 209 -36.27 24.47 21.01
C ASN A 209 -37.29 24.02 22.07
N ALA A 210 -37.18 22.78 22.55
CA ALA A 210 -38.14 22.20 23.50
C ALA A 210 -37.68 22.27 24.97
N ASN A 211 -36.51 22.85 25.23
CA ASN A 211 -35.88 22.95 26.55
C ASN A 211 -35.75 21.58 27.27
N ILE A 212 -35.53 20.52 26.50
CA ILE A 212 -35.40 19.13 26.97
C ILE A 212 -33.94 18.88 27.34
N PRO A 213 -33.62 18.17 28.46
CA PRO A 213 -32.26 17.79 28.79
C PRO A 213 -31.55 17.06 27.65
N ASN A 214 -30.36 17.54 27.26
CA ASN A 214 -29.55 16.95 26.20
C ASN A 214 -28.46 16.02 26.78
N PRO A 215 -28.52 14.70 26.50
CA PRO A 215 -27.47 13.76 26.91
C PRO A 215 -26.24 13.77 26.00
N TYR A 216 -26.32 14.39 24.82
CA TYR A 216 -25.25 14.40 23.82
C TYR A 216 -24.34 15.64 23.93
N ILE A 217 -23.35 15.71 23.04
CA ILE A 217 -22.49 16.90 22.82
C ILE A 217 -23.31 18.19 22.66
N THR A 218 -22.73 19.35 22.92
CA THR A 218 -23.42 20.65 22.84
C THR A 218 -22.99 21.51 21.65
N CYS A 219 -21.92 21.13 20.95
CA CYS A 219 -21.45 21.77 19.72
C CYS A 219 -21.01 20.70 18.73
N LEU A 220 -21.00 21.03 17.44
CA LEU A 220 -20.66 20.10 16.35
C LEU A 220 -19.19 20.18 15.95
N ASP A 221 -18.28 20.53 16.85
CA ASP A 221 -16.85 20.49 16.55
C ASP A 221 -16.38 19.03 16.48
N PHE A 222 -15.42 18.70 15.61
CA PHE A 222 -14.93 17.33 15.46
C PHE A 222 -14.32 16.77 16.76
N ASP A 223 -13.83 17.64 17.65
CA ASP A 223 -13.26 17.27 18.95
C ASP A 223 -14.24 17.47 20.13
N ALA A 224 -15.51 17.80 19.86
CA ALA A 224 -16.51 18.10 20.87
C ALA A 224 -16.75 16.93 21.84
N ALA A 225 -16.84 15.72 21.30
CA ALA A 225 -17.05 14.50 22.10
C ALA A 225 -15.93 14.30 23.13
N HIS A 226 -14.68 14.50 22.70
CA HIS A 226 -13.50 14.42 23.55
C HIS A 226 -13.48 15.54 24.60
N LYS A 227 -13.60 16.81 24.17
CA LYS A 227 -13.54 17.99 25.05
C LYS A 227 -14.62 17.96 26.13
N GLN A 228 -15.84 17.57 25.77
CA GLN A 228 -17.00 17.63 26.66
C GLN A 228 -17.18 16.34 27.46
N LYS A 229 -16.46 15.26 27.09
CA LYS A 229 -16.65 13.92 27.63
C LYS A 229 -18.11 13.45 27.50
N ARG A 230 -18.72 13.77 26.37
CA ARG A 230 -20.11 13.43 26.02
C ARG A 230 -20.13 12.63 24.73
N ARG A 231 -21.16 11.81 24.57
CA ARG A 231 -21.30 10.92 23.40
C ARG A 231 -22.09 11.60 22.29
N LEU A 232 -21.93 11.04 21.09
CA LEU A 232 -22.79 11.27 19.95
C LEU A 232 -24.05 10.40 20.07
N CYS A 233 -24.99 10.58 19.15
CA CYS A 233 -26.05 9.60 18.96
C CYS A 233 -25.44 8.27 18.47
N ASP A 234 -25.90 7.14 18.99
CA ASP A 234 -25.36 5.79 18.67
C ASP A 234 -25.29 5.51 17.16
N THR A 235 -26.25 6.02 16.37
CA THR A 235 -26.16 5.83 14.92
C THR A 235 -25.04 6.65 14.29
N ASP A 236 -24.85 7.90 14.70
CA ASP A 236 -23.79 8.75 14.15
C ASP A 236 -22.41 8.20 14.55
N GLU A 237 -22.28 7.66 15.76
CA GLU A 237 -21.07 6.99 16.23
C GLU A 237 -20.75 5.74 15.39
N GLN A 238 -21.76 4.91 15.08
CA GLN A 238 -21.57 3.75 14.22
C GLN A 238 -21.18 4.15 12.78
N GLU A 239 -21.85 5.15 12.21
CA GLU A 239 -21.56 5.64 10.86
C GLU A 239 -20.15 6.25 10.76
N GLU A 240 -19.71 6.99 11.78
CA GLU A 240 -18.36 7.53 11.86
C GLU A 240 -17.31 6.40 11.90
N ASN A 241 -17.55 5.38 12.73
CA ASN A 241 -16.67 4.21 12.82
C ASN A 241 -16.56 3.47 11.48
N ASP A 242 -17.68 3.25 10.79
CA ASP A 242 -17.71 2.59 9.49
C ASP A 242 -16.95 3.42 8.43
N LEU A 243 -17.16 4.74 8.43
CA LEU A 243 -16.43 5.66 7.56
C LEU A 243 -14.92 5.61 7.83
N LEU A 244 -14.50 5.67 9.09
CA LEU A 244 -13.08 5.65 9.47
C LEU A 244 -12.40 4.34 9.06
N GLN A 245 -13.08 3.20 9.19
CA GLN A 245 -12.56 1.91 8.72
C GLN A 245 -12.36 1.89 7.21
N ILE A 246 -13.31 2.45 6.43
CA ILE A 246 -13.20 2.55 4.97
C ILE A 246 -12.06 3.50 4.58
N VAL A 247 -11.98 4.66 5.22
CA VAL A 247 -10.91 5.64 4.98
C VAL A 247 -9.54 5.02 5.29
N PHE A 248 -9.37 4.39 6.45
CA PHE A 248 -8.13 3.71 6.82
C PHE A 248 -7.74 2.64 5.80
N SER A 249 -8.72 1.86 5.34
CA SER A 249 -8.52 0.84 4.32
C SER A 249 -8.04 1.40 2.97
N LEU A 250 -8.55 2.56 2.56
CA LEU A 250 -8.10 3.26 1.35
C LEU A 250 -6.71 3.85 1.53
N LEU A 251 -6.39 4.42 2.70
CA LEU A 251 -5.06 4.96 3.01
C LEU A 251 -3.99 3.87 2.97
N ARG A 252 -4.28 2.67 3.52
CA ARG A 252 -3.36 1.52 3.50
C ARG A 252 -3.01 1.06 2.08
N VAL A 253 -3.93 1.24 1.15
CA VAL A 253 -3.76 0.94 -0.27
C VAL A 253 -3.14 2.09 -1.07
N GLY A 254 -3.08 3.29 -0.50
CA GLY A 254 -2.54 4.48 -1.18
C GLY A 254 -3.56 5.22 -2.04
N GLU A 255 -4.86 4.95 -1.87
CA GLU A 255 -5.96 5.59 -2.61
C GLU A 255 -6.44 6.87 -1.90
N TYR A 256 -5.51 7.80 -1.67
CA TYR A 256 -5.76 9.04 -0.92
C TYR A 256 -6.86 9.92 -1.55
N SER A 257 -6.89 10.04 -2.88
CA SER A 257 -7.90 10.83 -3.58
C SER A 257 -9.30 10.28 -3.37
N LYS A 258 -9.48 8.95 -3.39
CA LYS A 258 -10.76 8.31 -3.11
C LYS A 258 -11.17 8.53 -1.66
N ALA A 259 -10.25 8.37 -0.71
CA ALA A 259 -10.50 8.63 0.70
C ALA A 259 -11.00 10.07 0.93
N LYS A 260 -10.32 11.07 0.35
CA LYS A 260 -10.74 12.48 0.42
C LYS A 260 -12.13 12.71 -0.18
N ASN A 261 -12.42 12.11 -1.33
CA ASN A 261 -13.71 12.27 -2.00
C ASN A 261 -14.86 11.67 -1.18
N ILE A 262 -14.64 10.51 -0.57
CA ILE A 262 -15.65 9.89 0.31
C ILE A 262 -15.92 10.82 1.50
N CYS A 263 -14.87 11.29 2.20
CA CYS A 263 -15.02 12.21 3.32
C CYS A 263 -15.79 13.47 2.94
N LYS A 264 -15.54 14.04 1.75
CA LYS A 264 -16.31 15.18 1.23
C LYS A 264 -17.77 14.83 0.96
N SER A 265 -18.03 13.66 0.37
CA SER A 265 -19.39 13.22 0.01
C SER A 265 -20.25 12.87 1.22
N THR A 266 -19.65 12.45 2.33
CA THR A 266 -20.33 12.13 3.59
C THR A 266 -20.41 13.32 4.56
N GLY A 267 -19.95 14.51 4.14
CA GLY A 267 -20.00 15.74 4.94
C GLY A 267 -18.86 15.92 5.95
N TYR A 268 -17.92 14.95 6.05
CA TYR A 268 -16.73 15.02 6.91
C TYR A 268 -15.62 15.86 6.27
N HIS A 269 -15.92 17.12 5.99
CA HIS A 269 -14.98 18.04 5.33
C HIS A 269 -13.71 18.29 6.14
N TRP A 270 -13.80 18.28 7.46
CA TRP A 270 -12.64 18.42 8.36
C TRP A 270 -11.65 17.26 8.16
N LEU A 271 -12.14 16.01 8.04
CA LEU A 271 -11.31 14.84 7.79
C LEU A 271 -10.67 14.90 6.40
N ALA A 272 -11.43 15.34 5.39
CA ALA A 272 -10.87 15.57 4.06
C ALA A 272 -9.76 16.63 4.06
N ALA A 273 -9.90 17.69 4.87
CA ALA A 273 -8.89 18.73 5.03
C ALA A 273 -7.63 18.20 5.75
N LEU A 274 -7.81 17.39 6.80
CA LEU A 274 -6.71 16.71 7.49
C LEU A 274 -5.90 15.82 6.52
N LEU A 275 -6.57 15.07 5.66
CA LEU A 275 -5.91 14.22 4.67
C LEU A 275 -5.12 15.03 3.63
N SER A 276 -5.63 16.19 3.20
CA SER A 276 -4.93 17.09 2.26
C SER A 276 -3.71 17.77 2.90
N ALA A 277 -3.73 18.04 4.21
CA ALA A 277 -2.65 18.75 4.89
C ALA A 277 -1.33 17.97 4.98
N ASN A 278 -1.35 16.66 4.67
CA ASN A 278 -0.14 15.83 4.56
C ASN A 278 0.57 15.97 3.19
N GLU A 279 -0.03 16.66 2.21
CA GLU A 279 0.56 16.85 0.89
C GLU A 279 1.80 17.75 0.95
N LEU A 280 2.82 17.38 0.18
CA LEU A 280 4.07 18.14 0.11
C LEU A 280 3.79 19.51 -0.51
N TYR A 281 4.33 20.56 0.09
CA TYR A 281 4.23 21.89 -0.48
C TYR A 281 4.83 21.92 -1.89
N HIS A 282 4.07 22.47 -2.83
CA HIS A 282 4.48 22.62 -4.20
C HIS A 282 3.97 23.93 -4.80
N ASP A 283 4.87 24.64 -5.45
CA ASP A 283 4.57 25.88 -6.16
C ASP A 283 5.36 25.86 -7.48
N GLU A 284 4.65 25.59 -8.57
CA GLU A 284 5.21 25.50 -9.92
C GLU A 284 5.67 26.87 -10.44
N ASN A 285 5.16 27.96 -9.87
CA ASN A 285 5.44 29.32 -10.32
C ASN A 285 6.90 29.75 -10.01
N TYR A 286 7.61 29.04 -9.15
CA TYR A 286 9.04 29.27 -8.94
C TYR A 286 9.91 28.81 -10.13
N TYR A 287 9.38 27.93 -10.98
CA TYR A 287 10.15 27.24 -12.02
C TYR A 287 9.63 27.52 -13.43
N CYS A 288 8.35 27.84 -13.57
CA CYS A 288 7.80 28.35 -14.82
C CYS A 288 8.32 29.77 -15.06
N SER A 289 9.26 29.91 -16.00
CA SER A 289 9.63 31.22 -16.54
C SER A 289 8.39 31.94 -17.10
N GLU A 290 8.41 33.28 -17.10
CA GLU A 290 7.37 34.26 -17.50
C GLU A 290 6.71 34.06 -18.89
N VAL A 291 6.93 32.92 -19.55
CA VAL A 291 6.70 32.68 -20.97
C VAL A 291 5.21 32.60 -21.33
N ASN A 292 4.29 32.38 -20.37
CA ASN A 292 2.87 32.17 -20.70
C ASN A 292 1.83 32.93 -19.84
N ASP A 293 2.19 33.78 -18.87
CA ASP A 293 1.23 34.42 -17.92
C ASP A 293 0.28 33.44 -17.18
N ILE A 294 0.55 32.13 -17.24
CA ILE A 294 -0.25 31.10 -16.56
C ILE A 294 0.27 30.95 -15.13
N VAL A 295 -0.54 31.38 -14.17
CA VAL A 295 -0.28 31.15 -12.74
C VAL A 295 -0.90 29.81 -12.34
N TYR A 296 -0.06 28.91 -11.83
CA TYR A 296 -0.49 27.61 -11.32
C TYR A 296 -0.91 27.73 -9.85
N PRO A 297 -1.93 26.96 -9.41
CA PRO A 297 -2.33 26.96 -8.01
C PRO A 297 -1.22 26.35 -7.15
N VAL A 298 -0.97 26.98 -6.00
CA VAL A 298 -0.07 26.45 -4.99
C VAL A 298 -0.74 25.28 -4.27
N GLU A 299 -0.03 24.17 -4.13
CA GLU A 299 -0.51 22.93 -3.54
C GLU A 299 0.24 22.55 -2.25
N GLY A 300 -0.38 21.72 -1.41
CA GLY A 300 0.23 21.16 -0.21
C GLY A 300 0.38 22.12 0.97
N ASN A 301 1.15 21.68 1.97
CA ASN A 301 1.28 22.36 3.26
C ASN A 301 2.74 22.77 3.54
N GLN A 302 3.01 24.07 3.61
CA GLN A 302 4.35 24.60 3.96
C GLN A 302 4.80 24.18 5.37
N LYS A 303 3.85 24.00 6.30
CA LYS A 303 4.12 23.63 7.70
C LYS A 303 3.83 22.14 7.93
N ARG A 304 4.21 21.31 6.97
CA ARG A 304 3.96 19.86 7.03
C ARG A 304 4.59 19.20 8.26
N ILE A 305 5.78 19.62 8.68
CA ILE A 305 6.45 19.05 9.86
C ILE A 305 5.61 19.28 11.13
N GLN A 306 5.17 20.51 11.36
CA GLN A 306 4.30 20.85 12.50
C GLN A 306 2.99 20.07 12.44
N TRP A 307 2.42 19.91 11.24
CA TRP A 307 1.23 19.08 11.06
C TRP A 307 1.49 17.62 11.44
N ILE A 308 2.63 17.02 11.04
CA ILE A 308 2.96 15.62 11.40
C ILE A 308 3.07 15.48 12.92
N GLU A 309 3.74 16.42 13.59
CA GLU A 309 3.90 16.44 15.05
C GLU A 309 2.54 16.49 15.74
N SER A 310 1.67 17.42 15.35
CA SER A 310 0.32 17.53 15.92
C SER A 310 -0.53 16.28 15.67
N MET A 311 -0.43 15.66 14.50
CA MET A 311 -1.16 14.41 14.21
C MET A 311 -0.61 13.22 14.99
N TYR A 312 0.70 13.18 15.24
CA TYR A 312 1.31 12.15 16.06
C TYR A 312 0.83 12.26 17.51
N GLU A 313 0.81 13.45 18.08
CA GLU A 313 0.26 13.72 19.41
C GLU A 313 -1.21 13.29 19.49
N LEU A 314 -2.03 13.71 18.53
CA LEU A 314 -3.44 13.34 18.46
C LEU A 314 -3.67 11.81 18.36
N SER A 315 -2.74 11.07 17.76
CA SER A 315 -2.87 9.61 17.65
C SER A 315 -2.57 8.85 18.95
N MET A 316 -1.98 9.53 19.94
CA MET A 316 -1.63 8.95 21.24
C MET A 316 -2.70 9.23 22.32
N ASP A 317 -3.61 10.16 22.05
CA ASP A 317 -4.73 10.57 22.93
C ASP A 317 -5.92 9.58 22.87
#